data_AF-U2P9W0-F1
#
_entry.id   AF-U2P9W0-F1
#
_cell.length_a   1.000
_cell.length_b   1.000
_cell.length_c   1.000
_cell.angle_alpha   90.00
_cell.angle_beta   90.00
_cell.angle_gamma   90.00
#
_symmetry.space_group_name_H-M   'P 1'
#
loop_
_entity.id
_entity.type
_entity.pdbx_description
1 polymer ?
#
loop_
_entity_poly.entity_id
_entity_poly.type
_entity_poly.pdbx_seq_one_letter_code
_entity_poly.pdbx_strand_id
1 'polypeptide(L)'
;MSYNVLQFQDKYGLTGMINDDSGVIGVSTMKSLLTSKEDTGRLALAYDCSTVLNAKQASDLYNSGYRYIGRYLTGTAGVGAEERSKALTISEIKAIQNAGLSIFPIYQDGGYYSEYFGKTLQGSYDAVTAIQRAKRLGFTNGTTIYFAVDFDCLEYETDGLIIPYFRQINTVFNQSGINGKHYKVGIYAPRYVCTKVYEAGLAEYSFVADMSTGFSGNLGYAIPENWAFDQFFEFTFSSSPSFDLDKVGFSGRDSGCRLCENQPDFSDDELLQEAREKYVKNIAKATGYLDKIVGTELSFDNAEYNLGTIAGSGVSMSTKLKLSTSLNQHPNSPYSINISWEGDDLSPTCKSQIEAVSAMYESDVELSSLITTTLAEMAIGAKVGTISFLATPISSTVLRINIICETDSLMDFAGVVGNVSCEFESIITINTSEYGKEFNLETLSVALIVAACACLLFAAASGSGTGIIVSLLEALSGVLMPAGV
;
A
#
# COMPACT_ATOMS: atom_id res chain seq x y z
N MET A 1 -28.00 32.44 -21.98
CA MET A 1 -28.27 30.98 -21.86
C MET A 1 -27.31 30.18 -22.73
N SER A 2 -27.32 30.33 -24.06
CA SER A 2 -26.39 29.60 -24.95
C SER A 2 -24.91 29.73 -24.57
N TYR A 3 -24.45 30.92 -24.19
CA TYR A 3 -23.08 31.13 -23.69
C TYR A 3 -22.75 30.29 -22.44
N ASN A 4 -23.66 30.20 -21.46
CA ASN A 4 -23.43 29.42 -20.23
C ASN A 4 -23.44 27.91 -20.52
N VAL A 5 -24.24 27.46 -21.50
CA VAL A 5 -24.27 26.06 -21.93
C VAL A 5 -22.97 25.69 -22.63
N LEU A 6 -22.45 26.56 -23.49
CA LEU A 6 -21.16 26.38 -24.13
C LEU A 6 -20.04 26.29 -23.09
N GLN A 7 -20.01 27.22 -22.12
CA GLN A 7 -19.04 27.18 -21.03
C GLN A 7 -19.13 25.90 -20.21
N PHE A 8 -20.33 25.38 -19.96
CA PHE A 8 -20.53 24.10 -19.29
C PHE A 8 -19.97 22.95 -20.14
N GLN A 9 -20.34 22.88 -21.42
CA GLN A 9 -19.87 21.84 -22.35
C GLN A 9 -18.34 21.85 -22.47
N ASP A 10 -17.72 23.03 -22.56
CA ASP A 10 -16.25 23.17 -22.58
C ASP A 10 -15.63 22.76 -21.24
N LYS A 11 -16.20 23.20 -20.11
CA LYS A 11 -15.71 22.87 -18.76
C LYS A 11 -15.73 21.37 -18.47
N TYR A 12 -16.70 20.64 -19.01
CA TYR A 12 -16.85 19.19 -18.84
C TYR A 12 -16.22 18.39 -20.01
N GLY A 13 -15.52 19.05 -20.94
CA GLY A 13 -14.84 18.38 -22.05
C GLY A 13 -15.79 17.68 -23.02
N LEU A 14 -17.01 18.22 -23.19
CA LEU A 14 -18.06 17.66 -24.03
C LEU A 14 -18.00 18.17 -25.47
N THR A 15 -17.48 19.36 -25.71
CA THR A 15 -17.46 19.99 -27.04
C THR A 15 -16.72 19.13 -28.06
N GLY A 16 -17.46 18.68 -29.10
CA GLY A 16 -16.95 17.77 -30.12
C GLY A 16 -16.86 16.29 -29.71
N MET A 17 -17.25 15.95 -28.48
CA MET A 17 -17.26 14.59 -27.93
C MET A 17 -18.67 14.01 -27.78
N ILE A 18 -19.70 14.85 -27.89
CA ILE A 18 -21.12 14.49 -27.82
C ILE A 18 -21.85 14.86 -29.12
N ASN A 19 -23.06 14.33 -29.29
CA ASN A 19 -23.90 14.60 -30.46
C ASN A 19 -24.74 15.90 -30.34
N ASP A 20 -24.69 16.58 -29.19
CA ASP A 20 -25.40 17.85 -29.02
C ASP A 20 -24.64 18.99 -29.71
N ASP A 21 -25.40 19.96 -30.24
CA ASP A 21 -24.81 21.19 -30.77
C ASP A 21 -24.18 22.05 -29.67
N SER A 22 -23.07 22.69 -30.02
CA SER A 22 -22.35 23.61 -29.15
C SER A 22 -23.25 24.77 -28.68
N GLY A 23 -23.34 24.98 -27.36
CA GLY A 23 -24.18 26.01 -26.74
C GLY A 23 -25.68 25.67 -26.72
N VAL A 24 -26.07 24.43 -27.04
CA VAL A 24 -27.46 23.93 -27.02
C VAL A 24 -27.61 22.82 -25.98
N ILE A 25 -28.71 22.85 -25.24
CA ILE A 25 -29.03 21.81 -24.25
C ILE A 25 -29.68 20.63 -24.97
N GLY A 26 -28.89 19.59 -25.25
CA GLY A 26 -29.38 18.30 -25.73
C GLY A 26 -29.32 17.21 -24.65
N VAL A 27 -29.50 15.95 -25.06
CA VAL A 27 -29.61 14.81 -24.13
C VAL A 27 -28.29 14.55 -23.43
N SER A 28 -27.16 14.63 -24.14
CA SER A 28 -25.85 14.36 -23.57
C SER A 28 -25.44 15.44 -22.56
N THR A 29 -25.73 16.70 -22.87
CA THR A 29 -25.54 17.86 -21.98
C THR A 29 -26.37 17.72 -20.71
N MET A 30 -27.65 17.32 -20.85
CA MET A 30 -28.52 17.06 -19.69
C MET A 30 -28.03 15.89 -18.83
N LYS A 31 -27.58 14.79 -19.44
CA LYS A 31 -27.00 13.66 -18.69
C LYS A 31 -25.76 14.08 -17.90
N SER A 32 -24.85 14.83 -18.53
CA SER A 32 -23.62 15.34 -17.88
C SER A 32 -23.92 16.28 -16.70
N LEU A 33 -25.07 16.97 -16.74
CA LEU A 33 -25.53 17.80 -15.63
C LEU A 33 -26.16 16.98 -14.49
N LEU A 34 -26.86 15.89 -14.81
CA LEU A 34 -27.75 15.18 -13.87
C LEU A 34 -27.15 13.91 -13.25
N THR A 35 -26.14 13.31 -13.88
CA THR A 35 -25.49 12.10 -13.40
C THR A 35 -23.98 12.20 -13.52
N SER A 36 -23.24 11.65 -12.56
CA SER A 36 -21.78 11.70 -12.53
C SER A 36 -21.19 11.07 -13.78
N LYS A 37 -21.63 9.86 -14.18
CA LYS A 37 -21.15 9.15 -15.37
C LYS A 37 -21.55 9.76 -16.71
N GLU A 38 -22.25 10.89 -16.68
CA GLU A 38 -22.63 11.65 -17.86
C GLU A 38 -23.35 10.83 -18.94
N ASP A 39 -23.11 11.15 -20.22
CA ASP A 39 -23.51 10.31 -21.33
C ASP A 39 -22.46 9.25 -21.64
N THR A 40 -22.72 8.01 -21.25
CA THR A 40 -21.81 6.87 -21.52
C THR A 40 -21.58 6.59 -23.02
N GLY A 41 -22.45 7.14 -23.88
CA GLY A 41 -22.29 7.11 -25.33
C GLY A 41 -21.26 8.11 -25.88
N ARG A 42 -20.76 9.06 -25.08
CA ARG A 42 -19.80 10.07 -25.55
C ARG A 42 -18.49 9.46 -26.00
N LEU A 43 -17.82 10.16 -26.91
CA LEU A 43 -16.46 9.85 -27.34
C LEU A 43 -15.48 10.13 -26.20
N ALA A 44 -14.34 9.44 -26.23
CA ALA A 44 -13.27 9.61 -25.26
C ALA A 44 -11.93 9.68 -25.99
N LEU A 45 -11.05 10.56 -25.51
CA LEU A 45 -9.66 10.65 -25.96
C LEU A 45 -8.70 9.92 -25.03
N ALA A 46 -9.09 9.72 -23.78
CA ALA A 46 -8.34 8.98 -22.78
C ALA A 46 -9.06 7.69 -22.43
N TYR A 47 -8.33 6.79 -21.79
CA TYR A 47 -8.85 5.55 -21.23
C TYR A 47 -7.93 5.08 -20.10
N ASP A 48 -8.38 4.11 -19.30
CA ASP A 48 -7.50 3.34 -18.44
C ASP A 48 -7.89 1.86 -18.47
N CYS A 49 -6.96 0.99 -18.06
CA CYS A 49 -7.24 -0.44 -17.94
C CYS A 49 -6.27 -1.12 -16.99
N SER A 50 -6.73 -2.20 -16.35
CA SER A 50 -5.88 -3.08 -15.53
C SER A 50 -5.08 -4.09 -16.35
N THR A 51 -5.42 -4.31 -17.62
CA THR A 51 -4.74 -5.26 -18.51
C THR A 51 -3.39 -4.72 -18.96
N VAL A 52 -2.33 -5.50 -18.81
CA VAL A 52 -1.02 -5.24 -19.40
C VAL A 52 -1.12 -5.44 -20.91
N LEU A 53 -0.90 -4.37 -21.67
CA LEU A 53 -1.14 -4.34 -23.11
C LEU A 53 0.01 -4.93 -23.92
N ASN A 54 -0.35 -5.63 -25.00
CA ASN A 54 0.57 -5.97 -26.07
C ASN A 54 0.59 -4.89 -27.18
N ALA A 55 1.54 -5.01 -28.12
CA ALA A 55 1.71 -4.04 -29.21
C ALA A 55 0.50 -3.91 -30.14
N LYS A 56 -0.24 -5.00 -30.36
CA LYS A 56 -1.46 -4.97 -31.17
C LYS A 56 -2.58 -4.21 -30.46
N GLN A 57 -2.82 -4.49 -29.18
CA GLN A 57 -3.83 -3.78 -28.38
C GLN A 57 -3.54 -2.28 -28.32
N ALA A 58 -2.29 -1.88 -28.08
CA ALA A 58 -1.88 -0.48 -28.11
C ALA A 58 -2.16 0.19 -29.48
N SER A 59 -1.84 -0.51 -30.58
CA SER A 59 -2.10 -0.01 -31.94
C SER A 59 -3.60 0.11 -32.24
N ASP A 60 -4.39 -0.89 -31.85
CA ASP A 60 -5.85 -0.90 -32.03
C ASP A 60 -6.51 0.26 -31.26
N LEU A 61 -6.02 0.57 -30.05
CA LEU A 61 -6.49 1.71 -29.25
C LEU A 61 -6.20 3.05 -29.94
N TYR A 62 -4.97 3.25 -30.43
CA TYR A 62 -4.64 4.47 -31.19
C TYR A 62 -5.50 4.64 -32.45
N ASN A 63 -5.69 3.56 -33.20
CA ASN A 63 -6.52 3.53 -34.40
C ASN A 63 -8.01 3.79 -34.10
N SER A 64 -8.46 3.48 -32.88
CA SER A 64 -9.82 3.76 -32.42
C SER A 64 -10.03 5.20 -31.96
N GLY A 65 -9.00 6.05 -32.03
CA GLY A 65 -9.08 7.49 -31.72
C GLY A 65 -8.51 7.90 -30.37
N TYR A 66 -8.11 6.94 -29.52
CA TYR A 66 -7.53 7.24 -28.22
C TYR A 66 -6.11 7.81 -28.31
N ARG A 67 -5.73 8.63 -27.34
CA ARG A 67 -4.42 9.33 -27.29
C ARG A 67 -3.73 9.23 -25.94
N TYR A 68 -4.48 9.07 -24.86
CA TYR A 68 -3.95 9.03 -23.49
C TYR A 68 -4.41 7.76 -22.78
N ILE A 69 -3.52 7.14 -22.01
CA ILE A 69 -3.81 5.91 -21.29
C ILE A 69 -3.37 5.99 -19.82
N GLY A 70 -4.29 5.66 -18.92
CA GLY A 70 -4.03 5.44 -17.51
C GLY A 70 -3.51 4.03 -17.30
N ARG A 71 -2.34 3.91 -16.69
CA ARG A 71 -1.74 2.59 -16.40
C ARG A 71 -1.10 2.56 -15.02
N TYR A 72 -1.19 1.41 -14.38
CA TYR A 72 -0.80 1.22 -12.99
C TYR A 72 0.72 1.04 -12.87
N LEU A 73 1.36 1.76 -11.96
CA LEU A 73 2.78 1.59 -11.63
C LEU A 73 3.06 0.22 -11.00
N THR A 74 2.11 -0.25 -10.19
CA THR A 74 2.23 -1.40 -9.29
C THR A 74 0.89 -2.17 -9.20
N GLY A 75 0.91 -3.28 -8.44
CA GLY A 75 -0.30 -3.98 -8.00
C GLY A 75 -0.81 -5.09 -8.91
N THR A 76 -1.86 -5.74 -8.44
CA THR A 76 -2.60 -6.83 -9.11
C THR A 76 -4.07 -6.43 -9.30
N ALA A 77 -4.77 -7.17 -10.15
CA ALA A 77 -6.21 -7.11 -10.37
C ALA A 77 -6.78 -8.53 -10.34
N GLY A 78 -8.03 -8.67 -9.91
CA GLY A 78 -8.64 -9.98 -9.65
C GLY A 78 -8.28 -10.54 -8.27
N VAL A 79 -8.88 -11.67 -7.92
CA VAL A 79 -8.67 -12.37 -6.64
C VAL A 79 -8.50 -13.86 -6.90
N GLY A 80 -7.83 -14.56 -5.97
CA GLY A 80 -7.60 -15.99 -6.07
C GLY A 80 -6.91 -16.40 -7.37
N ALA A 81 -7.47 -17.39 -8.08
CA ALA A 81 -6.91 -17.92 -9.32
C ALA A 81 -6.92 -16.91 -10.50
N GLU A 82 -7.74 -15.86 -10.42
CA GLU A 82 -7.83 -14.81 -11.43
C GLU A 82 -6.95 -13.58 -11.10
N GLU A 83 -6.24 -13.61 -9.96
CA GLU A 83 -5.28 -12.56 -9.60
C GLU A 83 -4.17 -12.50 -10.66
N ARG A 84 -4.02 -11.34 -11.30
CA ARG A 84 -3.01 -11.07 -12.32
C ARG A 84 -2.36 -9.72 -12.10
N SER A 85 -1.13 -9.56 -12.57
CA SER A 85 -0.46 -8.25 -12.52
C SER A 85 -1.22 -7.22 -13.35
N LYS A 86 -1.37 -6.01 -12.79
CA LYS A 86 -1.78 -4.80 -13.53
C LYS A 86 -0.63 -3.82 -13.73
N ALA A 87 0.52 -4.08 -13.10
CA ALA A 87 1.69 -3.22 -13.09
C ALA A 87 2.32 -3.08 -14.47
N LEU A 88 2.66 -1.84 -14.84
CA LEU A 88 3.37 -1.50 -16.06
C LEU A 88 4.70 -2.25 -16.18
N THR A 89 4.99 -2.66 -17.41
CA THR A 89 6.28 -3.20 -17.81
C THR A 89 6.99 -2.28 -18.80
N ILE A 90 8.31 -2.40 -18.90
CA ILE A 90 9.10 -1.65 -19.88
C ILE A 90 8.71 -2.01 -21.32
N SER A 91 8.41 -3.28 -21.60
CA SER A 91 7.94 -3.73 -22.90
C SER A 91 6.56 -3.17 -23.26
N GLU A 92 5.63 -3.09 -22.29
CA GLU A 92 4.33 -2.43 -22.46
C GLU A 92 4.49 -0.93 -22.73
N ILE A 93 5.33 -0.22 -21.97
CA ILE A 93 5.59 1.21 -22.19
C ILE A 93 6.07 1.47 -23.62
N LYS A 94 7.02 0.66 -24.11
CA LYS A 94 7.52 0.73 -25.49
C LYS A 94 6.39 0.50 -26.50
N ALA A 95 5.56 -0.52 -26.28
CA ALA A 95 4.42 -0.81 -27.15
C ALA A 95 3.42 0.36 -27.23
N ILE A 96 3.07 0.95 -26.10
CA ILE A 96 2.16 2.10 -25.99
C ILE A 96 2.75 3.33 -26.70
N GLN A 97 4.01 3.66 -26.44
CA GLN A 97 4.66 4.85 -27.01
C GLN A 97 4.91 4.70 -28.52
N ASN A 98 5.27 3.51 -29.00
CA ASN A 98 5.41 3.22 -30.42
C ASN A 98 4.08 3.32 -31.19
N ALA A 99 2.96 2.96 -30.55
CA ALA A 99 1.63 3.17 -31.12
C ALA A 99 1.24 4.66 -31.17
N GLY A 100 1.98 5.53 -30.48
CA GLY A 100 1.70 6.96 -30.45
C GLY A 100 0.71 7.38 -29.35
N LEU A 101 0.69 6.67 -28.23
CA LEU A 101 -0.12 6.99 -27.06
C LEU A 101 0.76 7.64 -25.95
N SER A 102 0.14 8.46 -25.10
CA SER A 102 0.77 9.05 -23.91
C SER A 102 0.27 8.36 -22.65
N ILE A 103 1.15 8.11 -21.66
CA ILE A 103 0.79 7.39 -20.43
C ILE A 103 0.64 8.35 -19.26
N PHE A 104 -0.45 8.28 -18.50
CA PHE A 104 -0.54 8.87 -17.17
C PHE A 104 -0.48 7.77 -16.09
N PRO A 105 0.53 7.80 -15.20
CA PRO A 105 0.73 6.74 -14.22
C PRO A 105 -0.26 6.81 -13.04
N ILE A 106 -0.80 5.65 -12.66
CA ILE A 106 -1.72 5.46 -11.54
C ILE A 106 -1.01 4.63 -10.45
N TYR A 107 -1.18 5.00 -9.18
CA TYR A 107 -0.73 4.21 -8.04
C TYR A 107 -1.93 3.68 -7.24
N GLN A 108 -2.02 2.35 -7.11
CA GLN A 108 -3.11 1.68 -6.38
C GLN A 108 -2.68 0.26 -5.91
N ASP A 109 -1.97 0.21 -4.77
CA ASP A 109 -1.63 -1.04 -4.04
C ASP A 109 -2.61 -1.33 -2.88
N GLY A 110 -3.75 -0.65 -2.91
CA GLY A 110 -4.81 -0.68 -1.92
C GLY A 110 -5.80 0.42 -2.27
N GLY A 111 -6.29 1.13 -1.27
CA GLY A 111 -7.08 2.34 -1.47
C GLY A 111 -8.55 2.14 -1.82
N TYR A 112 -9.05 0.89 -1.75
CA TYR A 112 -10.46 0.52 -1.93
C TYR A 112 -11.19 0.28 -0.59
N TYR A 113 -10.57 0.62 0.55
CA TYR A 113 -11.14 0.54 1.90
C TYR A 113 -10.50 1.62 2.80
N SER A 114 -11.23 2.15 3.78
CA SER A 114 -10.83 3.35 4.53
C SER A 114 -9.66 3.09 5.49
N GLU A 115 -9.58 1.91 6.10
CA GLU A 115 -8.51 1.54 7.04
C GLU A 115 -7.14 1.60 6.38
N TYR A 116 -7.04 1.42 5.06
CA TYR A 116 -5.79 1.59 4.31
C TYR A 116 -5.19 2.96 4.58
N PHE A 117 -5.99 4.03 4.44
CA PHE A 117 -5.55 5.42 4.54
C PHE A 117 -5.26 5.87 5.97
N GLY A 118 -5.84 5.19 6.97
CA GLY A 118 -5.63 5.46 8.38
C GLY A 118 -4.32 4.93 8.96
N LYS A 119 -3.59 4.08 8.21
CA LYS A 119 -2.35 3.48 8.70
C LYS A 119 -1.23 4.52 8.83
N THR A 120 -0.48 4.44 9.93
CA THR A 120 0.67 5.30 10.19
C THR A 120 1.65 5.28 9.01
N LEU A 121 1.94 6.46 8.47
CA LEU A 121 2.90 6.66 7.37
C LEU A 121 2.56 5.97 6.04
N GLN A 122 1.30 5.53 5.85
CA GLN A 122 0.86 4.91 4.61
C GLN A 122 1.13 5.79 3.38
N GLY A 123 0.80 7.08 3.44
CA GLY A 123 1.01 8.01 2.32
C GLY A 123 2.47 8.26 2.02
N SER A 124 3.33 8.28 3.04
CA SER A 124 4.78 8.38 2.84
C SER A 124 5.34 7.14 2.14
N TYR A 125 4.91 5.95 2.57
CA TYR A 125 5.31 4.68 1.96
C TYR A 125 4.88 4.59 0.49
N ASP A 126 3.62 4.92 0.21
CA ASP A 126 3.06 4.91 -1.14
C ASP A 126 3.78 5.91 -2.04
N ALA A 127 4.09 7.10 -1.52
CA ALA A 127 4.84 8.11 -2.26
C ALA A 127 6.24 7.65 -2.65
N VAL A 128 7.00 7.07 -1.70
CA VAL A 128 8.34 6.54 -1.99
C VAL A 128 8.25 5.44 -3.05
N THR A 129 7.32 4.50 -2.88
CA THR A 129 7.10 3.38 -3.81
C THR A 129 6.75 3.89 -5.21
N ALA A 130 5.80 4.81 -5.31
CA ALA A 130 5.39 5.41 -6.57
C ALA A 130 6.53 6.15 -7.28
N ILE A 131 7.31 6.96 -6.56
CA ILE A 131 8.46 7.70 -7.11
C ILE A 131 9.53 6.72 -7.62
N GLN A 132 9.90 5.72 -6.83
CA GLN A 132 10.91 4.73 -7.20
C GLN A 132 10.46 3.93 -8.43
N ARG A 133 9.21 3.48 -8.45
CA ARG A 133 8.66 2.72 -9.56
C ARG A 133 8.57 3.56 -10.83
N ALA A 134 8.08 4.80 -10.73
CA ALA A 134 8.02 5.72 -11.87
C ALA A 134 9.41 6.02 -12.46
N LYS A 135 10.44 6.19 -11.60
CA LYS A 135 11.83 6.34 -12.05
C LYS A 135 12.34 5.12 -12.79
N ARG A 136 12.14 3.91 -12.25
CA ARG A 136 12.63 2.66 -12.85
C ARG A 136 11.93 2.33 -14.18
N LEU A 137 10.68 2.77 -14.31
CA LEU A 137 9.90 2.70 -15.55
C LEU A 137 10.26 3.80 -16.58
N GLY A 138 11.12 4.75 -16.21
CA GLY A 138 11.61 5.80 -17.10
C GLY A 138 10.67 6.99 -17.26
N PHE A 139 9.68 7.20 -16.39
CA PHE A 139 8.83 8.39 -16.49
C PHE A 139 9.64 9.67 -16.36
N THR A 140 9.43 10.62 -17.28
CA THR A 140 10.23 11.85 -17.38
C THR A 140 9.90 12.86 -16.29
N ASN A 141 10.79 13.82 -16.13
CA ASN A 141 10.67 14.90 -15.17
C ASN A 141 9.31 15.61 -15.23
N GLY A 142 8.67 15.84 -14.09
CA GLY A 142 7.41 16.57 -14.01
C GLY A 142 6.15 15.77 -14.31
N THR A 143 6.25 14.46 -14.61
CA THR A 143 5.08 13.58 -14.79
C THR A 143 4.20 13.58 -13.53
N THR A 144 2.88 13.69 -13.71
CA THR A 144 1.89 13.55 -12.62
C THR A 144 1.62 12.09 -12.32
N ILE A 145 1.65 11.70 -11.05
CA ILE A 145 1.27 10.35 -10.58
C ILE A 145 -0.07 10.45 -9.85
N TYR A 146 -1.07 9.70 -10.28
CA TYR A 146 -2.42 9.72 -9.71
C TYR A 146 -2.56 8.66 -8.62
N PHE A 147 -2.71 9.08 -7.36
CA PHE A 147 -2.94 8.19 -6.22
C PHE A 147 -4.44 7.91 -6.06
N ALA A 148 -4.80 6.63 -6.01
CA ALA A 148 -6.19 6.19 -6.00
C ALA A 148 -6.84 6.17 -4.61
N VAL A 149 -8.04 6.75 -4.53
CA VAL A 149 -9.03 6.65 -3.45
C VAL A 149 -10.30 6.06 -4.08
N ASP A 150 -10.34 4.73 -4.13
CA ASP A 150 -11.26 3.96 -4.98
C ASP A 150 -12.32 3.24 -4.13
N PHE A 151 -13.02 4.01 -3.30
CA PHE A 151 -14.14 3.54 -2.49
C PHE A 151 -15.14 4.68 -2.25
N ASP A 152 -16.30 4.33 -1.70
CA ASP A 152 -17.29 5.32 -1.27
C ASP A 152 -16.81 6.07 -0.01
N CYS A 153 -15.92 7.04 -0.21
CA CYS A 153 -15.32 7.82 0.86
C CYS A 153 -16.29 8.92 1.34
N LEU A 154 -16.68 8.82 2.60
CA LEU A 154 -17.58 9.77 3.25
C LEU A 154 -16.84 11.07 3.63
N GLU A 155 -17.60 12.14 3.90
CA GLU A 155 -17.01 13.45 4.19
C GLU A 155 -16.06 13.42 5.41
N TYR A 156 -16.43 12.72 6.48
CA TYR A 156 -15.57 12.60 7.67
C TYR A 156 -14.31 11.78 7.41
N GLU A 157 -14.35 10.81 6.49
CA GLU A 157 -13.19 10.03 6.08
C GLU A 157 -12.27 10.85 5.17
N THR A 158 -12.86 11.72 4.33
CA THR A 158 -12.10 12.68 3.52
C THR A 158 -11.25 13.57 4.43
N ASP A 159 -11.86 14.16 5.45
CA ASP A 159 -11.17 15.06 6.37
C ASP A 159 -10.21 14.31 7.32
N GLY A 160 -10.66 13.18 7.86
CA GLY A 160 -9.95 12.42 8.89
C GLY A 160 -8.86 11.49 8.38
N LEU A 161 -8.96 11.00 7.14
CA LEU A 161 -8.07 9.97 6.58
C LEU A 161 -7.39 10.44 5.30
N ILE A 162 -8.15 10.92 4.30
CA ILE A 162 -7.62 11.21 2.97
C ILE A 162 -6.73 12.45 2.96
N ILE A 163 -7.16 13.56 3.57
CA ILE A 163 -6.33 14.78 3.66
C ILE A 163 -5.01 14.49 4.40
N PRO A 164 -4.99 13.85 5.59
CA PRO A 164 -3.75 13.43 6.24
C PRO A 164 -2.86 12.53 5.38
N TYR A 165 -3.44 11.56 4.67
CA TYR A 165 -2.72 10.68 3.75
C TYR A 165 -2.02 11.49 2.63
N PHE A 166 -2.73 12.40 1.98
CA PHE A 166 -2.14 13.26 0.94
C PHE A 166 -1.10 14.26 1.46
N ARG A 167 -1.19 14.71 2.73
CA ARG A 167 -0.13 15.50 3.37
C ARG A 167 1.16 14.69 3.53
N GLN A 168 1.06 13.40 3.87
CA GLN A 168 2.23 12.51 3.92
C GLN A 168 2.86 12.35 2.53
N ILE A 169 2.04 12.13 1.49
CA ILE A 169 2.52 12.07 0.10
C ILE A 169 3.28 13.34 -0.28
N ASN A 170 2.69 14.51 -0.03
CA ASN A 170 3.31 15.79 -0.35
C ASN A 170 4.63 16.02 0.42
N THR A 171 4.72 15.54 1.67
CA THR A 171 5.97 15.61 2.44
C THR A 171 7.11 14.89 1.72
N VAL A 172 6.86 13.70 1.18
CA VAL A 172 7.86 12.93 0.41
C VAL A 172 8.12 13.57 -0.96
N PHE A 173 7.07 13.97 -1.68
CA PHE A 173 7.20 14.57 -3.02
C PHE A 173 7.99 15.88 -3.01
N ASN A 174 7.99 16.63 -1.90
CA ASN A 174 8.76 17.85 -1.73
C ASN A 174 10.25 17.61 -1.38
N GLN A 175 10.65 16.38 -1.07
CA GLN A 175 12.05 16.06 -0.77
C GLN A 175 12.82 15.76 -2.05
N SER A 176 13.67 16.69 -2.50
CA SER A 176 14.45 16.53 -3.74
C SER A 176 15.37 15.29 -3.74
N GLY A 177 15.86 14.87 -2.56
CA GLY A 177 16.66 13.66 -2.41
C GLY A 177 15.88 12.38 -2.78
N ILE A 178 14.56 12.38 -2.59
CA ILE A 178 13.68 11.26 -2.96
C ILE A 178 13.04 11.50 -4.32
N ASN A 179 12.44 12.68 -4.55
CA ASN A 179 11.75 13.05 -5.78
C ASN A 179 12.63 13.85 -6.76
N GLY A 180 13.82 13.34 -7.09
CA GLY A 180 14.76 14.01 -8.02
C GLY A 180 14.27 14.21 -9.46
N LYS A 181 13.11 13.63 -9.85
CA LYS A 181 12.45 13.86 -11.15
C LYS A 181 11.31 14.87 -11.06
N HIS A 182 11.12 15.51 -9.89
CA HIS A 182 10.08 16.51 -9.68
C HIS A 182 8.68 16.02 -10.13
N TYR A 183 8.35 14.75 -9.90
CA TYR A 183 7.02 14.25 -10.18
C TYR A 183 5.98 15.04 -9.40
N LYS A 184 4.78 15.17 -9.96
CA LYS A 184 3.66 15.88 -9.36
C LYS A 184 2.66 14.90 -8.76
N VAL A 185 1.93 15.35 -7.74
CA VAL A 185 0.85 14.58 -7.12
C VAL A 185 -0.45 14.83 -7.88
N GLY A 186 -1.11 13.77 -8.33
CA GLY A 186 -2.50 13.76 -8.78
C GLY A 186 -3.34 12.85 -7.89
N ILE A 187 -4.65 12.98 -7.97
CA ILE A 187 -5.60 12.13 -7.22
C ILE A 187 -6.59 11.46 -8.18
N TYR A 188 -6.83 10.16 -7.99
CA TYR A 188 -8.01 9.49 -8.53
C TYR A 188 -9.03 9.28 -7.42
N ALA A 189 -10.23 9.88 -7.50
CA ALA A 189 -11.23 9.80 -6.44
C ALA A 189 -12.62 10.29 -6.90
N PRO A 190 -13.70 10.11 -6.11
CA PRO A 190 -14.97 10.80 -6.32
C PRO A 190 -14.82 12.33 -6.36
N ARG A 191 -15.78 13.02 -6.99
CA ARG A 191 -15.75 14.49 -7.20
C ARG A 191 -15.50 15.29 -5.92
N TYR A 192 -16.20 14.97 -4.83
CA TYR A 192 -16.05 15.64 -3.53
C TYR A 192 -14.63 15.52 -2.98
N VAL A 193 -14.10 14.30 -2.95
CA VAL A 193 -12.75 14.00 -2.43
C VAL A 193 -11.69 14.72 -3.26
N CYS A 194 -11.79 14.63 -4.59
CA CYS A 194 -10.90 15.37 -5.50
C CYS A 194 -10.92 16.88 -5.21
N THR A 195 -12.11 17.45 -5.05
CA THR A 195 -12.30 18.88 -4.72
C THR A 195 -11.60 19.24 -3.42
N LYS A 196 -11.78 18.45 -2.36
CA LYS A 196 -11.18 18.71 -1.05
C LYS A 196 -9.66 18.61 -1.03
N VAL A 197 -9.10 17.62 -1.71
CA VAL A 197 -7.65 17.46 -1.82
C VAL A 197 -7.03 18.59 -2.66
N TYR A 198 -7.72 19.03 -3.72
CA TYR A 198 -7.32 20.20 -4.50
C TYR A 198 -7.41 21.51 -3.70
N GLU A 199 -8.52 21.77 -3.00
CA GLU A 199 -8.71 22.97 -2.15
C GLU A 199 -7.65 23.05 -1.04
N ALA A 200 -7.17 21.91 -0.56
CA ALA A 200 -6.07 21.81 0.40
C ALA A 200 -4.68 22.03 -0.22
N GLY A 201 -4.56 22.19 -1.54
CA GLY A 201 -3.31 22.36 -2.27
C GLY A 201 -2.45 21.09 -2.34
N LEU A 202 -3.06 19.91 -2.25
CA LEU A 202 -2.35 18.63 -2.13
C LEU A 202 -2.29 17.80 -3.41
N ALA A 203 -3.01 18.20 -4.46
CA ALA A 203 -2.94 17.56 -5.77
C ALA A 203 -3.00 18.62 -6.89
N GLU A 204 -2.12 18.47 -7.88
CA GLU A 204 -2.08 19.30 -9.08
C GLU A 204 -3.32 19.05 -9.94
N TYR A 205 -3.62 17.78 -10.21
CA TYR A 205 -4.71 17.36 -11.10
C TYR A 205 -5.58 16.28 -10.48
N SER A 206 -6.84 16.23 -10.92
CA SER A 206 -7.80 15.19 -10.55
C SER A 206 -8.14 14.28 -11.72
N PHE A 207 -8.12 12.98 -11.47
CA PHE A 207 -8.71 11.94 -12.29
C PHE A 207 -10.01 11.50 -11.62
N VAL A 208 -11.16 11.87 -12.18
CA VAL A 208 -12.44 11.78 -11.46
C VAL A 208 -13.06 10.40 -11.67
N ALA A 209 -13.53 9.76 -10.59
CA ALA A 209 -14.16 8.43 -10.60
C ALA A 209 -15.68 8.49 -10.86
N ASP A 210 -16.10 9.15 -11.94
CA ASP A 210 -17.52 9.46 -12.19
C ASP A 210 -18.39 8.26 -12.58
N MET A 211 -17.78 7.18 -13.08
CA MET A 211 -18.42 5.91 -13.40
C MET A 211 -19.09 5.30 -12.17
N SER A 212 -18.52 5.50 -10.99
CA SER A 212 -19.01 4.99 -9.70
C SER A 212 -20.18 5.81 -9.18
N THR A 213 -21.35 5.65 -9.82
CA THR A 213 -22.57 6.40 -9.48
C THR A 213 -23.12 6.10 -8.08
N GLY A 214 -22.63 5.03 -7.43
CA GLY A 214 -22.97 4.68 -6.05
C GLY A 214 -22.17 5.45 -5.00
N PHE A 215 -21.06 6.08 -5.38
CA PHE A 215 -20.23 6.83 -4.44
C PHE A 215 -20.91 8.15 -4.07
N SER A 216 -21.13 8.36 -2.78
CA SER A 216 -21.73 9.56 -2.20
C SER A 216 -21.01 10.84 -2.62
N GLY A 217 -19.67 10.78 -2.75
CA GLY A 217 -18.84 11.88 -3.23
C GLY A 217 -19.08 12.30 -4.70
N ASN A 218 -19.89 11.57 -5.46
CA ASN A 218 -20.32 11.91 -6.82
C ASN A 218 -21.75 12.47 -6.88
N LEU A 219 -22.52 12.41 -5.79
CA LEU A 219 -23.93 12.78 -5.77
C LEU A 219 -24.10 14.28 -5.48
N GLY A 220 -24.41 15.05 -6.53
CA GLY A 220 -24.72 16.49 -6.42
C GLY A 220 -23.48 17.39 -6.36
N TYR A 221 -22.28 16.82 -6.48
CA TYR A 221 -21.04 17.58 -6.55
C TYR A 221 -20.65 17.90 -8.00
N ALA A 222 -20.18 19.14 -8.22
CA ALA A 222 -19.61 19.54 -9.49
C ALA A 222 -18.26 18.87 -9.74
N ILE A 223 -17.87 18.70 -11.01
CA ILE A 223 -16.54 18.21 -11.35
C ILE A 223 -15.47 19.21 -10.82
N PRO A 224 -14.38 18.75 -10.18
CA PRO A 224 -13.39 19.62 -9.54
C PRO A 224 -12.72 20.57 -10.53
N GLU A 225 -12.41 21.79 -10.08
CA GLU A 225 -11.80 22.83 -10.93
C GLU A 225 -10.47 22.41 -11.55
N ASN A 226 -9.74 21.43 -11.01
CA ASN A 226 -8.46 20.92 -11.51
C ASN A 226 -8.55 19.54 -12.18
N TRP A 227 -9.75 19.07 -12.56
CA TRP A 227 -9.89 17.79 -13.27
C TRP A 227 -9.05 17.76 -14.57
N ALA A 228 -8.27 16.71 -14.75
CA ALA A 228 -7.49 16.40 -15.93
C ALA A 228 -8.15 15.29 -16.76
N PHE A 229 -8.64 14.28 -16.04
CA PHE A 229 -9.22 13.05 -16.56
C PHE A 229 -10.55 12.76 -15.82
N ASP A 230 -11.47 12.06 -16.48
CA ASP A 230 -12.79 11.74 -15.94
C ASP A 230 -13.28 10.36 -16.39
N GLN A 231 -13.26 9.35 -15.52
CA GLN A 231 -13.66 7.98 -15.83
C GLN A 231 -15.19 7.86 -15.79
N PHE A 232 -15.84 7.40 -16.86
CA PHE A 232 -17.31 7.43 -16.92
C PHE A 232 -17.99 6.17 -17.45
N PHE A 233 -17.26 5.23 -18.09
CA PHE A 233 -17.90 4.03 -18.64
C PHE A 233 -16.93 2.88 -18.95
N GLU A 234 -17.16 1.71 -18.35
CA GLU A 234 -16.45 0.46 -18.64
C GLU A 234 -17.11 -0.30 -19.79
N PHE A 235 -16.31 -0.89 -20.67
CA PHE A 235 -16.75 -1.85 -21.67
C PHE A 235 -15.62 -2.79 -22.07
N THR A 236 -15.96 -3.95 -22.63
CA THR A 236 -14.96 -4.85 -23.22
C THR A 236 -14.52 -4.34 -24.59
N PHE A 237 -13.25 -3.94 -24.71
CA PHE A 237 -12.64 -3.52 -25.96
C PHE A 237 -12.25 -4.73 -26.82
N SER A 238 -12.74 -4.74 -28.06
CA SER A 238 -12.46 -5.80 -29.03
C SER A 238 -11.05 -5.67 -29.60
N SER A 239 -10.15 -6.56 -29.19
CA SER A 239 -8.79 -6.71 -29.73
C SER A 239 -8.37 -8.18 -29.68
N SER A 240 -7.07 -8.47 -29.70
CA SER A 240 -6.55 -9.85 -29.60
C SER A 240 -5.48 -9.94 -28.50
N PRO A 241 -5.85 -10.47 -27.31
CA PRO A 241 -7.22 -10.75 -26.84
C PRO A 241 -8.02 -9.46 -26.56
N SER A 242 -9.34 -9.60 -26.43
CA SER A 242 -10.21 -8.54 -25.87
C SER A 242 -9.94 -8.36 -24.38
N PHE A 243 -10.27 -7.19 -23.86
CA PHE A 243 -10.04 -6.83 -22.46
C PHE A 243 -10.97 -5.70 -22.02
N ASP A 244 -11.20 -5.56 -20.72
CA ASP A 244 -12.01 -4.46 -20.19
C ASP A 244 -11.23 -3.14 -20.22
N LEU A 245 -11.96 -2.09 -20.61
CA LEU A 245 -11.45 -0.75 -20.87
C LEU A 245 -12.42 0.28 -20.32
N ASP A 246 -11.89 1.22 -19.55
CA ASP A 246 -12.65 2.34 -19.03
C ASP A 246 -12.47 3.55 -19.95
N LYS A 247 -13.59 4.13 -20.39
CA LYS A 247 -13.56 5.41 -21.12
C LYS A 247 -13.29 6.55 -20.16
N VAL A 248 -12.34 7.40 -20.56
CA VAL A 248 -11.90 8.54 -19.76
C VAL A 248 -11.99 9.84 -20.58
N GLY A 249 -12.73 10.83 -20.07
CA GLY A 249 -12.79 12.19 -20.59
C GLY A 249 -11.44 12.89 -20.40
N PHE A 250 -11.11 13.83 -21.30
CA PHE A 250 -9.84 14.56 -21.26
C PHE A 250 -10.08 16.06 -21.31
N SER A 251 -9.62 16.77 -20.28
CA SER A 251 -9.80 18.23 -20.15
C SER A 251 -8.81 19.06 -21.00
N GLY A 252 -7.70 18.47 -21.46
CA GLY A 252 -6.58 19.20 -22.05
C GLY A 252 -5.45 19.59 -21.09
N ARG A 253 -5.57 19.32 -19.78
CA ARG A 253 -4.61 19.83 -18.77
C ARG A 253 -3.35 19.00 -18.59
N ASP A 254 -3.48 17.68 -18.56
CA ASP A 254 -2.35 16.76 -18.36
C ASP A 254 -2.12 15.92 -19.62
N SER A 255 -1.04 16.21 -20.36
CA SER A 255 -0.71 15.46 -21.58
C SER A 255 -0.13 14.07 -21.32
N GLY A 256 0.05 13.67 -20.06
CA GLY A 256 0.76 12.47 -19.66
C GLY A 256 2.22 12.47 -20.14
N CYS A 257 2.83 11.29 -20.07
CA CYS A 257 4.21 11.02 -20.47
C CYS A 257 4.24 10.32 -21.84
N ARG A 258 4.54 11.10 -22.88
CA ARG A 258 4.61 10.61 -24.27
C ARG A 258 5.90 9.84 -24.57
N LEU A 259 6.99 10.20 -23.93
CA LEU A 259 8.31 9.59 -24.12
C LEU A 259 8.89 9.29 -22.75
N CYS A 260 9.08 8.01 -22.44
CA CYS A 260 9.80 7.58 -21.26
C CYS A 260 11.29 7.46 -21.62
N GLU A 261 12.14 7.62 -20.62
CA GLU A 261 13.56 7.30 -20.71
C GLU A 261 13.74 5.82 -21.02
N ASN A 262 14.69 5.50 -21.89
CA ASN A 262 14.98 4.11 -22.23
C ASN A 262 15.52 3.38 -21.01
N GLN A 263 14.81 2.34 -20.60
CA GLN A 263 15.20 1.43 -19.53
C GLN A 263 15.28 0.00 -20.06
N PRO A 264 16.19 -0.85 -19.54
CA PRO A 264 16.13 -2.28 -19.77
C PRO A 264 14.91 -2.88 -19.05
N ASP A 265 14.44 -4.03 -19.52
CA ASP A 265 13.47 -4.83 -18.76
C ASP A 265 14.05 -5.19 -17.38
N PHE A 266 13.17 -5.53 -16.44
CA PHE A 266 13.58 -5.95 -15.11
C PHE A 266 14.32 -7.28 -15.19
N SER A 267 15.48 -7.39 -14.57
CA SER A 267 16.20 -8.66 -14.43
C SER A 267 15.51 -9.58 -13.41
N ASP A 268 15.77 -10.88 -13.50
CA ASP A 268 15.27 -11.85 -12.51
C ASP A 268 15.73 -11.49 -11.09
N ASP A 269 16.96 -10.98 -10.95
CA ASP A 269 17.51 -10.52 -9.66
C ASP A 269 16.76 -9.27 -9.13
N GLU A 270 16.40 -8.32 -10.00
CA GLU A 270 15.60 -7.14 -9.61
C GLU A 270 14.21 -7.56 -9.15
N LEU A 271 13.53 -8.46 -9.87
CA LEU A 271 12.21 -8.95 -9.51
C LEU A 271 12.24 -9.74 -8.20
N LEU A 272 13.27 -10.57 -8.01
CA LEU A 272 13.48 -11.29 -6.76
C LEU A 272 13.76 -10.35 -5.59
N GLN A 273 14.59 -9.32 -5.79
CA GLN A 273 14.84 -8.28 -4.79
C GLN A 273 13.55 -7.54 -4.42
N GLU A 274 12.75 -7.12 -5.41
CA GLU A 274 11.44 -6.46 -5.18
C GLU A 274 10.50 -7.35 -4.37
N ALA A 275 10.45 -8.66 -4.67
CA ALA A 275 9.63 -9.62 -3.93
C ALA A 275 10.07 -9.75 -2.46
N ARG A 276 11.38 -9.84 -2.20
CA ARG A 276 11.92 -9.90 -0.83
C ARG A 276 11.64 -8.64 -0.05
N GLU A 277 11.86 -7.47 -0.66
CA GLU A 277 11.55 -6.19 -0.01
C GLU A 277 10.08 -6.04 0.30
N LYS A 278 9.20 -6.41 -0.63
CA LYS A 278 7.74 -6.37 -0.44
C LYS A 278 7.34 -7.28 0.72
N TYR A 279 7.89 -8.50 0.81
CA TYR A 279 7.64 -9.42 1.92
C TYR A 279 8.02 -8.79 3.27
N VAL A 280 9.25 -8.28 3.39
CA VAL A 280 9.73 -7.62 4.61
C VAL A 280 8.91 -6.38 4.97
N LYS A 281 8.63 -5.52 4.00
CA LYS A 281 7.87 -4.27 4.21
C LYS A 281 6.45 -4.55 4.68
N ASN A 282 5.79 -5.60 4.16
CA ASN A 282 4.48 -6.02 4.63
C ASN A 282 4.51 -6.49 6.09
N ILE A 283 5.54 -7.23 6.50
CA ILE A 283 5.69 -7.68 7.89
C ILE A 283 6.04 -6.50 8.80
N ALA A 284 6.97 -5.64 8.39
CA ALA A 284 7.34 -4.43 9.11
C ALA A 284 6.15 -3.48 9.30
N LYS A 285 5.22 -3.45 8.33
CA LYS A 285 3.97 -2.73 8.44
C LYS A 285 3.08 -3.29 9.55
N ALA A 286 2.87 -4.61 9.56
CA ALA A 286 2.10 -5.27 10.61
C ALA A 286 2.73 -5.04 12.00
N THR A 287 4.06 -5.10 12.11
CA THR A 287 4.76 -4.88 13.38
C THR A 287 5.01 -3.41 13.73
N GLY A 288 4.58 -2.47 12.88
CA GLY A 288 4.72 -1.02 13.10
C GLY A 288 6.12 -0.44 12.90
N TYR A 289 7.07 -1.22 12.38
CA TYR A 289 8.44 -0.78 12.11
C TYR A 289 8.66 -0.30 10.67
N LEU A 290 7.61 -0.24 9.85
CA LEU A 290 7.73 0.22 8.46
C LEU A 290 8.41 1.59 8.38
N ASP A 291 8.09 2.50 9.28
CA ASP A 291 8.66 3.86 9.36
C ASP A 291 10.18 3.88 9.53
N LYS A 292 10.75 2.87 10.19
CA LYS A 292 12.19 2.74 10.41
C LYS A 292 12.96 2.30 9.18
N ILE A 293 12.26 1.72 8.21
CA ILE A 293 12.88 1.16 7.00
C ILE A 293 12.37 1.81 5.70
N VAL A 294 11.37 2.69 5.75
CA VAL A 294 10.90 3.43 4.57
C VAL A 294 12.03 4.28 4.00
N GLY A 295 12.25 4.17 2.68
CA GLY A 295 13.30 4.90 1.98
C GLY A 295 14.69 4.28 2.08
N THR A 296 14.84 3.19 2.83
CA THR A 296 16.08 2.40 2.91
C THR A 296 16.06 1.29 1.86
N GLU A 297 17.13 1.18 1.07
CA GLU A 297 17.36 0.02 0.20
C GLU A 297 17.81 -1.17 1.04
N LEU A 298 17.09 -2.29 0.98
CA LEU A 298 17.29 -3.42 1.88
C LEU A 298 18.21 -4.45 1.24
N SER A 299 19.40 -4.63 1.78
CA SER A 299 20.22 -5.82 1.52
C SER A 299 19.69 -7.05 2.27
N PHE A 300 19.80 -8.22 1.63
CA PHE A 300 19.46 -9.54 2.17
C PHE A 300 20.71 -10.42 2.38
N ASP A 301 21.90 -9.86 2.22
CA ASP A 301 23.17 -10.56 2.52
C ASP A 301 23.51 -10.42 4.01
N ASN A 302 22.72 -11.08 4.86
CA ASN A 302 22.83 -11.07 6.32
C ASN A 302 22.93 -9.64 6.90
N ALA A 303 22.13 -8.73 6.38
CA ALA A 303 22.13 -7.33 6.77
C ALA A 303 21.36 -7.11 8.09
N GLU A 304 21.78 -6.10 8.87
CA GLU A 304 21.10 -5.67 10.09
C GLU A 304 20.72 -4.18 10.03
N TYR A 305 19.50 -3.85 10.42
CA TYR A 305 18.98 -2.48 10.51
C TYR A 305 18.50 -2.20 11.93
N ASN A 306 18.95 -1.09 12.53
CA ASN A 306 18.49 -0.69 13.86
C ASN A 306 17.10 -0.06 13.75
N LEU A 307 16.12 -0.64 14.45
CA LEU A 307 14.73 -0.15 14.47
C LEU A 307 14.48 0.83 15.65
N GLY A 308 15.45 0.93 16.55
CA GLY A 308 15.46 1.91 17.64
C GLY A 308 15.47 1.26 19.02
N THR A 309 15.37 2.12 20.04
CA THR A 309 15.35 1.73 21.45
C THR A 309 14.24 2.48 22.16
N ILE A 310 13.46 1.75 22.95
CA ILE A 310 12.51 2.31 23.90
C ILE A 310 13.03 2.06 25.33
N ALA A 311 12.90 3.03 26.23
CA ALA A 311 13.43 2.93 27.60
C ALA A 311 12.62 3.76 28.60
N GLY A 312 12.53 3.28 29.85
CA GLY A 312 11.73 3.87 30.92
C GLY A 312 11.48 2.90 32.09
N SER A 313 11.24 3.46 33.28
CA SER A 313 10.99 2.69 34.52
C SER A 313 12.02 1.58 34.80
N GLY A 314 13.30 1.82 34.49
CA GLY A 314 14.37 0.84 34.68
C GLY A 314 14.39 -0.30 33.68
N VAL A 315 13.62 -0.25 32.58
CA VAL A 315 13.63 -1.26 31.51
C VAL A 315 13.88 -0.60 30.16
N SER A 316 14.65 -1.26 29.31
CA SER A 316 14.88 -0.83 27.92
C SER A 316 14.77 -2.00 26.96
N MET A 317 14.21 -1.75 25.77
CA MET A 317 14.15 -2.70 24.67
C MET A 317 14.78 -2.06 23.43
N SER A 318 15.78 -2.73 22.86
CA SER A 318 16.38 -2.34 21.58
C SER A 318 16.05 -3.37 20.52
N THR A 319 15.58 -2.93 19.36
CA THR A 319 15.13 -3.81 18.28
C THR A 319 15.97 -3.62 17.01
N LYS A 320 16.29 -4.74 16.36
CA LYS A 320 16.95 -4.81 15.07
C LYS A 320 16.15 -5.67 14.10
N LEU A 321 16.19 -5.31 12.83
CA LEU A 321 15.74 -6.13 11.72
C LEU A 321 16.94 -6.81 11.08
N LYS A 322 16.93 -8.14 11.00
CA LYS A 322 17.94 -8.95 10.32
C LYS A 322 17.32 -9.58 9.08
N LEU A 323 17.99 -9.42 7.94
CA LEU A 323 17.50 -9.91 6.64
C LEU A 323 18.49 -10.91 6.05
N SER A 324 17.98 -12.06 5.61
CA SER A 324 18.79 -13.11 5.01
C SER A 324 18.06 -13.81 3.86
N THR A 325 18.82 -14.43 2.96
CA THR A 325 18.32 -15.41 1.99
C THR A 325 18.45 -16.84 2.50
N SER A 326 19.05 -17.06 3.66
CA SER A 326 19.14 -18.39 4.29
C SER A 326 17.95 -18.62 5.19
N LEU A 327 17.26 -19.73 4.97
CA LEU A 327 16.17 -20.20 5.83
C LEU A 327 16.76 -21.11 6.90
N ASN A 328 16.30 -20.95 8.14
CA ASN A 328 16.74 -21.81 9.24
C ASN A 328 15.61 -22.67 9.81
N GLN A 329 14.35 -22.43 9.42
CA GLN A 329 13.11 -23.10 9.87
C GLN A 329 12.90 -23.12 11.39
N HIS A 330 13.84 -22.53 12.13
CA HIS A 330 13.92 -22.41 13.57
C HIS A 330 13.35 -23.66 14.27
N PRO A 331 13.96 -24.85 14.10
CA PRO A 331 13.42 -26.12 14.63
C PRO A 331 13.33 -26.16 16.16
N ASN A 332 14.06 -25.28 16.83
CA ASN A 332 14.01 -25.10 18.28
C ASN A 332 12.97 -24.05 18.72
N SER A 333 12.22 -23.47 17.78
CA SER A 333 11.11 -22.59 18.07
C SER A 333 10.06 -23.40 18.83
N PRO A 334 9.71 -23.02 20.07
CA PRO A 334 8.69 -23.73 20.82
C PRO A 334 7.29 -23.60 20.22
N TYR A 335 7.09 -22.60 19.35
CA TYR A 335 5.84 -22.36 18.65
C TYR A 335 6.08 -21.78 17.26
N SER A 336 5.36 -22.25 16.26
CA SER A 336 5.42 -21.71 14.90
C SER A 336 4.02 -21.71 14.29
N ILE A 337 3.66 -20.62 13.65
CA ILE A 337 2.42 -20.45 12.88
C ILE A 337 2.76 -20.78 11.43
N ASN A 338 2.03 -21.74 10.84
CA ASN A 338 2.15 -22.05 9.43
C ASN A 338 1.09 -21.27 8.67
N ILE A 339 1.51 -20.33 7.83
CA ILE A 339 0.59 -19.48 7.09
C ILE A 339 -0.10 -20.34 6.03
N SER A 340 -1.43 -20.40 6.11
CA SER A 340 -2.27 -21.17 5.19
C SER A 340 -3.63 -20.50 5.06
N TRP A 341 -4.29 -20.74 3.92
CA TRP A 341 -5.51 -20.04 3.49
C TRP A 341 -6.62 -21.04 3.12
N GLU A 342 -7.87 -20.62 3.30
CA GLU A 342 -9.06 -21.28 2.80
C GLU A 342 -9.93 -20.24 2.10
N GLY A 343 -9.91 -20.25 0.76
CA GLY A 343 -10.48 -19.15 -0.03
C GLY A 343 -9.69 -17.85 0.19
N ASP A 344 -10.40 -16.76 0.48
CA ASP A 344 -9.81 -15.43 0.68
C ASP A 344 -9.47 -15.13 2.16
N ASP A 345 -9.65 -16.12 3.04
CA ASP A 345 -9.41 -15.99 4.49
C ASP A 345 -8.28 -16.92 4.96
N LEU A 346 -7.62 -16.54 6.06
CA LEU A 346 -6.71 -17.45 6.77
C LEU A 346 -7.45 -18.74 7.16
N SER A 347 -6.79 -19.88 6.95
CA SER A 347 -7.36 -21.19 7.24
C SER A 347 -7.73 -21.33 8.73
N PRO A 348 -8.71 -22.17 9.09
CA PRO A 348 -9.00 -22.48 10.49
C PRO A 348 -7.76 -22.95 11.26
N THR A 349 -6.85 -23.69 10.61
CA THR A 349 -5.59 -24.12 11.22
C THR A 349 -4.68 -22.93 11.55
N CYS A 350 -4.48 -22.01 10.61
CA CYS A 350 -3.68 -20.80 10.83
C CYS A 350 -4.31 -19.93 11.94
N LYS A 351 -5.63 -19.71 11.88
CA LYS A 351 -6.38 -18.96 12.89
C LYS A 351 -6.24 -19.56 14.29
N SER A 352 -6.45 -20.88 14.44
CA SER A 352 -6.26 -21.55 15.73
C SER A 352 -4.81 -21.50 16.23
N GLN A 353 -3.82 -21.46 15.32
CA GLN A 353 -2.43 -21.26 15.73
C GLN A 353 -2.18 -19.84 16.27
N ILE A 354 -2.79 -18.82 15.64
CA ILE A 354 -2.74 -17.44 16.15
C ILE A 354 -3.47 -17.34 17.50
N GLU A 355 -4.67 -17.90 17.61
CA GLU A 355 -5.46 -17.88 18.85
C GLU A 355 -4.74 -18.57 20.01
N ALA A 356 -4.02 -19.67 19.76
CA ALA A 356 -3.25 -20.36 20.79
C ALA A 356 -2.13 -19.49 21.38
N VAL A 357 -1.59 -18.54 20.61
CA VAL A 357 -0.64 -17.53 21.11
C VAL A 357 -1.36 -16.52 22.00
N SER A 358 -2.49 -15.98 21.53
CA SER A 358 -3.26 -14.95 22.25
C SER A 358 -3.95 -15.46 23.52
N ALA A 359 -4.34 -16.74 23.55
CA ALA A 359 -4.97 -17.40 24.71
C ALA A 359 -4.02 -17.50 25.92
N MET A 360 -2.71 -17.36 25.71
CA MET A 360 -1.75 -17.26 26.82
C MET A 360 -1.94 -16.00 27.67
N TYR A 361 -2.79 -15.06 27.21
CA TYR A 361 -3.11 -13.77 27.83
C TYR A 361 -4.60 -13.55 28.09
N GLU A 362 -5.38 -14.62 28.29
CA GLU A 362 -6.84 -14.51 28.54
C GLU A 362 -7.24 -13.54 29.66
N SER A 363 -6.34 -13.25 30.62
CA SER A 363 -6.58 -12.28 31.69
C SER A 363 -6.53 -10.81 31.25
N ASP A 364 -5.89 -10.50 30.12
CA ASP A 364 -5.75 -9.16 29.55
C ASP A 364 -6.35 -9.13 28.13
N VAL A 365 -7.62 -8.71 28.07
CA VAL A 365 -8.42 -8.73 26.84
C VAL A 365 -7.86 -7.79 25.77
N GLU A 366 -7.33 -6.62 26.16
CA GLU A 366 -6.78 -5.65 25.22
C GLU A 366 -5.48 -6.17 24.59
N LEU A 367 -4.59 -6.71 25.42
CA LEU A 367 -3.34 -7.33 24.98
C LEU A 367 -3.60 -8.54 24.08
N SER A 368 -4.52 -9.43 24.48
CA SER A 368 -4.90 -10.61 23.70
C SER A 368 -5.48 -10.23 22.33
N SER A 369 -6.34 -9.21 22.28
CA SER A 369 -6.90 -8.69 21.03
C SER A 369 -5.80 -8.13 20.12
N LEU A 370 -4.89 -7.32 20.67
CA LEU A 370 -3.80 -6.73 19.89
C LEU A 370 -2.88 -7.80 19.29
N ILE A 371 -2.47 -8.80 20.08
CA ILE A 371 -1.63 -9.91 19.60
C ILE A 371 -2.31 -10.62 18.43
N THR A 372 -3.60 -10.94 18.59
CA THR A 372 -4.39 -11.62 17.56
C THR A 372 -4.41 -10.81 16.27
N THR A 373 -4.70 -9.51 16.37
CA THR A 373 -4.73 -8.61 15.21
C THR A 373 -3.38 -8.54 14.53
N THR A 374 -2.29 -8.29 15.26
CA THR A 374 -0.98 -8.11 14.63
C THR A 374 -0.46 -9.39 13.98
N LEU A 375 -0.65 -10.55 14.62
CA LEU A 375 -0.24 -11.83 14.01
C LEU A 375 -1.08 -12.18 12.78
N ALA A 376 -2.38 -11.88 12.80
CA ALA A 376 -3.22 -12.02 11.61
C ALA A 376 -2.73 -11.08 10.49
N GLU A 377 -2.42 -9.81 10.80
CA GLU A 377 -1.88 -8.86 9.82
C GLU A 377 -0.50 -9.28 9.28
N MET A 378 0.36 -9.87 10.10
CA MET A 378 1.63 -10.45 9.66
C MET A 378 1.40 -11.62 8.70
N ALA A 379 0.52 -12.56 9.06
CA ALA A 379 0.19 -13.71 8.21
C ALA A 379 -0.46 -13.28 6.89
N ILE A 380 -1.38 -12.31 6.93
CA ILE A 380 -1.99 -11.69 5.75
C ILE A 380 -0.93 -11.01 4.88
N GLY A 381 -0.03 -10.23 5.50
CA GLY A 381 1.01 -9.48 4.81
C GLY A 381 2.07 -10.37 4.15
N ALA A 382 2.45 -11.46 4.82
CA ALA A 382 3.40 -12.44 4.31
C ALA A 382 2.78 -13.37 3.26
N LYS A 383 1.47 -13.65 3.34
CA LYS A 383 0.70 -14.64 2.55
C LYS A 383 1.20 -16.10 2.62
N VAL A 384 2.50 -16.33 2.74
CA VAL A 384 3.15 -17.65 2.70
C VAL A 384 4.29 -17.73 3.71
N GLY A 385 4.65 -18.96 4.05
CA GLY A 385 5.76 -19.25 4.96
C GLY A 385 5.32 -19.46 6.39
N THR A 386 6.21 -19.17 7.32
CA THR A 386 6.02 -19.41 8.75
C THR A 386 6.30 -18.16 9.57
N ILE A 387 5.68 -18.07 10.73
CA ILE A 387 6.02 -17.12 11.78
C ILE A 387 6.50 -17.92 12.99
N SER A 388 7.76 -17.75 13.37
CA SER A 388 8.42 -18.46 14.46
C SER A 388 8.89 -17.51 15.54
N PHE A 389 8.97 -18.02 16.77
CA PHE A 389 9.21 -17.23 17.96
C PHE A 389 10.32 -17.86 18.78
N LEU A 390 11.34 -17.10 19.15
CA LEU A 390 12.42 -17.57 20.03
C LEU A 390 12.61 -16.57 21.16
N ALA A 391 12.88 -17.08 22.36
CA ALA A 391 13.41 -16.26 23.44
C ALA A 391 14.59 -16.97 24.09
N THR A 392 15.67 -16.24 24.27
CA THR A 392 16.94 -16.74 24.79
C THR A 392 17.35 -15.88 25.98
N PRO A 393 17.35 -16.42 27.21
CA PRO A 393 17.89 -15.69 28.35
C PRO A 393 19.41 -15.55 28.18
N ILE A 394 19.91 -14.32 28.26
CA ILE A 394 21.34 -14.02 28.22
C ILE A 394 21.89 -13.91 29.64
N SER A 395 21.12 -13.34 30.55
CA SER A 395 21.40 -13.25 32.00
C SER A 395 20.09 -13.03 32.76
N SER A 396 20.12 -12.93 34.09
CA SER A 396 18.93 -12.57 34.88
C SER A 396 18.40 -11.17 34.55
N THR A 397 19.19 -10.30 33.91
CA THR A 397 18.77 -8.93 33.56
C THR A 397 18.62 -8.70 32.07
N VAL A 398 18.91 -9.69 31.21
CA VAL A 398 18.90 -9.53 29.76
C VAL A 398 18.21 -10.71 29.08
N LEU A 399 17.20 -10.42 28.28
CA LEU A 399 16.43 -11.39 27.48
C LEU A 399 16.49 -11.00 26.01
N ARG A 400 16.82 -11.96 25.15
CA ARG A 400 16.71 -11.83 23.69
C ARG A 400 15.42 -12.46 23.21
N ILE A 401 14.75 -11.80 22.27
CA ILE A 401 13.51 -12.26 21.64
C ILE A 401 13.67 -12.13 20.13
N ASN A 402 13.23 -13.13 19.39
CA ASN A 402 13.26 -13.11 17.94
C ASN A 402 11.88 -13.50 17.41
N ILE A 403 11.30 -12.62 16.59
CA ILE A 403 10.16 -12.98 15.73
C ILE A 403 10.74 -13.15 14.33
N ILE A 404 10.67 -14.35 13.79
CA ILE A 404 11.14 -14.65 12.45
C ILE A 404 9.96 -14.95 11.55
N CYS A 405 9.92 -14.31 10.39
CA CYS A 405 9.01 -14.66 9.33
C CYS A 405 9.82 -15.00 8.07
N GLU A 406 9.59 -16.20 7.53
CA GLU A 406 10.40 -16.71 6.44
C GLU A 406 9.62 -17.60 5.48
N THR A 407 10.06 -17.65 4.22
CA THR A 407 9.43 -18.45 3.17
C THR A 407 10.43 -18.85 2.09
N ASP A 408 10.26 -20.06 1.54
CA ASP A 408 10.86 -20.55 0.28
C ASP A 408 9.89 -20.45 -0.92
N SER A 409 8.66 -19.98 -0.68
CA SER A 409 7.58 -19.90 -1.67
C SER A 409 7.36 -18.47 -2.16
N LEU A 410 8.43 -17.72 -2.50
CA LEU A 410 8.24 -16.43 -3.18
C LEU A 410 7.52 -16.55 -4.53
N MET A 411 7.45 -17.77 -5.09
CA MET A 411 6.65 -18.08 -6.27
C MET A 411 5.16 -17.84 -5.99
N ASP A 412 4.66 -18.33 -4.87
CA ASP A 412 3.25 -18.18 -4.49
C ASP A 412 2.95 -16.76 -3.96
N PHE A 413 3.98 -16.05 -3.47
CA PHE A 413 3.86 -14.67 -2.99
C PHE A 413 3.86 -13.62 -4.12
N ALA A 414 4.79 -13.75 -5.06
CA ALA A 414 5.12 -12.72 -6.04
C ALA A 414 5.48 -13.28 -7.43
N GLY A 415 5.31 -14.57 -7.69
CA GLY A 415 5.56 -15.19 -8.99
C GLY A 415 7.03 -15.38 -9.34
N VAL A 416 7.94 -15.31 -8.35
CA VAL A 416 9.40 -15.41 -8.56
C VAL A 416 10.00 -16.52 -7.71
N VAL A 417 10.92 -17.30 -8.28
CA VAL A 417 11.61 -18.35 -7.51
C VAL A 417 12.58 -17.72 -6.53
N GLY A 418 12.43 -18.01 -5.25
CA GLY A 418 13.39 -17.61 -4.24
C GLY A 418 12.85 -17.69 -2.83
N ASN A 419 13.68 -17.25 -1.89
CA ASN A 419 13.42 -17.31 -0.47
C ASN A 419 13.78 -16.00 0.22
N VAL A 420 13.24 -15.83 1.43
CA VAL A 420 13.51 -14.68 2.30
C VAL A 420 13.31 -15.07 3.76
N SER A 421 14.18 -14.56 4.62
CA SER A 421 14.02 -14.60 6.07
C SER A 421 14.13 -13.18 6.62
N CYS A 422 13.18 -12.83 7.48
CA CYS A 422 13.01 -11.53 8.12
C CYS A 422 12.90 -11.74 9.62
N GLU A 423 13.90 -11.28 10.37
CA GLU A 423 13.99 -11.51 11.82
C GLU A 423 14.00 -10.18 12.58
N PHE A 424 13.01 -9.99 13.45
CA PHE A 424 12.97 -8.91 14.43
C PHE A 424 13.61 -9.38 15.73
N GLU A 425 14.88 -9.02 15.94
CA GLU A 425 15.61 -9.31 17.17
C GLU A 425 15.43 -8.15 18.16
N SER A 426 14.84 -8.43 19.32
CA SER A 426 14.74 -7.49 20.44
C SER A 426 15.56 -7.94 21.64
N ILE A 427 16.32 -7.01 22.20
CA ILE A 427 17.07 -7.19 23.44
C ILE A 427 16.40 -6.35 24.52
N ILE A 428 15.83 -7.03 25.51
CA ILE A 428 15.27 -6.41 26.71
C ILE A 428 16.33 -6.43 27.81
N THR A 429 16.57 -5.28 28.42
CA THR A 429 17.48 -5.09 29.54
C THR A 429 16.75 -4.48 30.72
N ILE A 430 16.95 -5.05 31.91
CA ILE A 430 16.41 -4.55 33.17
C ILE A 430 17.54 -3.97 34.03
N ASN A 431 17.39 -2.72 34.43
CA ASN A 431 18.17 -2.09 35.47
C ASN A 431 17.53 -2.42 36.83
N THR A 432 18.09 -3.41 37.51
CA THR A 432 17.59 -3.89 38.82
C THR A 432 17.63 -2.81 39.91
N SER A 433 18.52 -1.82 39.81
CA SER A 433 18.59 -0.72 40.79
C SER A 433 17.41 0.26 40.68
N GLU A 434 16.81 0.37 39.49
CA GLU A 434 15.66 1.23 39.24
C GLU A 434 14.34 0.45 39.30
N TYR A 435 14.31 -0.77 38.76
CA TYR A 435 13.07 -1.56 38.65
C TYR A 435 12.86 -2.54 39.81
N GLY A 436 13.92 -2.97 40.50
CA GLY A 436 13.84 -3.85 41.68
C GLY A 436 13.50 -5.32 41.40
N LYS A 437 13.37 -5.72 40.12
CA LYS A 437 13.12 -7.10 39.69
C LYS A 437 14.10 -7.55 38.62
N GLU A 438 14.20 -8.86 38.42
CA GLU A 438 15.00 -9.51 37.36
C GLU A 438 14.24 -10.71 36.77
N PHE A 439 14.67 -11.22 35.62
CA PHE A 439 14.09 -12.39 34.98
C PHE A 439 14.33 -13.65 35.82
N ASN A 440 13.28 -14.40 36.08
CA ASN A 440 13.36 -15.71 36.70
C ASN A 440 13.69 -16.77 35.64
N LEU A 441 14.95 -17.20 35.64
CA LEU A 441 15.51 -18.16 34.68
C LEU A 441 14.98 -19.60 34.87
N GLU A 442 14.43 -19.94 36.05
CA GLU A 442 13.85 -21.26 36.34
C GLU A 442 12.40 -21.39 35.84
N THR A 443 11.68 -20.27 35.73
CA THR A 443 10.29 -20.23 35.24
C THR A 443 10.17 -19.94 33.74
N LEU A 444 11.30 -19.77 33.03
CA LEU A 444 11.35 -19.43 31.60
C LEU A 444 10.84 -20.59 30.71
N SER A 445 9.53 -20.79 30.68
CA SER A 445 8.85 -21.84 29.89
C SER A 445 8.50 -21.36 28.46
N VAL A 446 7.99 -22.27 27.62
CA VAL A 446 7.44 -21.96 26.28
C VAL A 446 6.40 -20.82 26.31
N ALA A 447 5.62 -20.72 27.39
CA ALA A 447 4.63 -19.66 27.59
C ALA A 447 5.26 -18.26 27.72
N LEU A 448 6.54 -18.19 28.08
CA LEU A 448 7.30 -16.96 28.28
C LEU A 448 7.86 -16.36 26.99
N ILE A 449 8.04 -17.22 25.98
CA ILE A 449 8.61 -16.87 24.67
C ILE A 449 7.58 -16.11 23.84
N VAL A 450 6.35 -16.58 23.87
CA VAL A 450 5.17 -15.90 23.31
C VAL A 450 4.89 -14.59 24.06
N ALA A 451 5.13 -14.56 25.38
CA ALA A 451 4.86 -13.38 26.18
C ALA A 451 5.74 -12.18 25.79
N ALA A 452 7.00 -12.47 25.50
CA ALA A 452 7.98 -11.52 25.01
C ALA A 452 7.68 -11.06 23.56
N CYS A 453 7.12 -11.96 22.72
CA CYS A 453 6.70 -11.65 21.34
C CYS A 453 5.51 -10.68 21.29
N ALA A 454 4.61 -10.74 22.27
CA ALA A 454 3.52 -9.78 22.41
C ALA A 454 4.04 -8.33 22.53
N CYS A 455 5.20 -8.13 23.18
CA CYS A 455 5.80 -6.81 23.40
C CYS A 455 6.42 -6.19 22.14
N LEU A 456 6.86 -7.02 21.18
CA LEU A 456 7.36 -6.58 19.87
C LEU A 456 6.25 -5.99 18.99
N LEU A 457 4.99 -6.39 19.24
CA LEU A 457 3.80 -5.90 18.53
C LEU A 457 3.36 -4.49 19.02
N PHE A 458 3.95 -3.96 20.12
CA PHE A 458 3.59 -2.67 20.72
C PHE A 458 4.32 -1.44 20.18
N ALA A 459 5.32 -1.58 19.32
CA ALA A 459 5.94 -0.41 18.69
C ALA A 459 5.01 0.25 17.64
N ALA A 460 3.92 -0.43 17.24
CA ALA A 460 3.02 -0.05 16.16
C ALA A 460 1.84 0.86 16.55
N ALA A 461 1.37 0.81 17.81
CA ALA A 461 -0.01 1.19 18.13
C ALA A 461 -0.21 2.43 19.00
N SER A 462 0.82 3.00 19.66
CA SER A 462 0.60 4.19 20.51
C SER A 462 1.76 5.18 20.47
N GLY A 463 1.41 6.45 20.21
CA GLY A 463 2.31 7.56 20.46
C GLY A 463 2.65 7.64 21.95
N SER A 464 3.91 8.00 22.23
CA SER A 464 4.57 8.17 23.54
C SER A 464 5.14 6.90 24.21
N GLY A 465 6.45 6.93 24.49
CA GLY A 465 7.22 5.79 25.00
C GLY A 465 6.90 5.35 26.43
N THR A 466 6.09 6.07 27.19
CA THR A 466 5.73 5.71 28.58
C THR A 466 4.62 4.66 28.66
N GLY A 467 3.64 4.67 27.75
CA GLY A 467 2.55 3.68 27.74
C GLY A 467 3.03 2.29 27.33
N ILE A 468 3.91 2.23 26.32
CA ILE A 468 4.50 1.00 25.77
C ILE A 468 5.26 0.21 26.85
N ILE A 469 5.95 0.91 27.75
CA ILE A 469 6.74 0.27 28.80
C ILE A 469 5.86 -0.31 29.90
N VAL A 470 4.72 0.32 30.21
CA VAL A 470 3.78 -0.23 31.19
C VAL A 470 3.23 -1.58 30.69
N SER A 471 2.80 -1.65 29.43
CA SER A 471 2.32 -2.90 28.83
C SER A 471 3.41 -3.98 28.75
N LEU A 472 4.65 -3.60 28.40
CA LEU A 472 5.82 -4.48 28.45
C LEU A 472 6.03 -5.06 29.85
N LEU A 473 5.94 -4.23 30.90
CA LEU A 473 6.14 -4.65 32.28
C LEU A 473 5.02 -5.54 32.81
N GLU A 474 3.78 -5.28 32.42
CA GLU A 474 2.61 -6.11 32.73
C GLU A 474 2.72 -7.49 32.09
N ALA A 475 3.08 -7.55 30.80
CA ALA A 475 3.32 -8.80 30.07
C ALA A 475 4.45 -9.64 30.68
N LEU A 476 5.52 -8.99 31.17
CA LEU A 476 6.63 -9.66 31.83
C LEU A 476 6.36 -10.00 33.30
N SER A 477 5.25 -9.57 33.89
CA SER A 477 5.04 -9.67 35.35
C SER A 477 5.12 -11.09 35.90
N GLY A 478 4.65 -12.09 35.17
CA GLY A 478 4.69 -13.51 35.54
C GLY A 478 6.08 -14.16 35.46
N VAL A 479 7.07 -13.43 34.93
CA VAL A 479 8.41 -13.92 34.59
C VAL A 479 9.50 -13.24 35.42
N LEU A 480 9.09 -12.29 36.24
CA LEU A 480 9.96 -11.43 37.02
C LEU A 480 9.96 -11.87 38.48
N MET A 481 11.14 -11.90 39.09
CA MET A 481 11.35 -12.12 40.52
C MET A 481 12.05 -10.91 41.16
N PRO A 482 11.97 -10.72 42.49
CA PRO A 482 12.74 -9.67 43.17
C PRO A 482 14.24 -9.82 42.89
N ALA A 483 14.93 -8.72 42.64
CA ALA A 483 16.37 -8.76 42.38
C ALA A 483 17.14 -9.13 43.65
N GLY A 484 18.09 -10.06 43.55
CA GLY A 484 19.02 -10.39 44.64
C GLY A 484 18.52 -11.44 45.65
N VAL A 485 17.66 -12.37 45.20
CA VAL A 485 17.33 -13.61 45.93
C VAL A 485 18.28 -14.73 45.56
#